data_AF-W9ZR83-F1
#
_entry.id   AF-W9ZR83-F1
#
_cell.length_a   1.000
_cell.length_b   1.000
_cell.length_c   1.000
_cell.angle_alpha   90.00
_cell.angle_beta   90.00
_cell.angle_gamma   90.00
#
_symmetry.space_group_name_H-M   'P 1'
#
loop_
_entity.id
_entity.type
_entity.pdbx_description
1 polymer ?
#
loop_
_entity_poly.entity_id
_entity_poly.type
_entity_poly.pdbx_seq_one_letter_code
_entity_poly.pdbx_strand_id
1 'polypeptide(L)'
;MFNLNLISHPSSFATAPASSLQPHPCQCQGYGISADRKWITYRGRNLLWLPFEYRPVKSAIATSIALGCSSGWVLLFQFSGEGPILS
;
A
#
# COMPACT_ATOMS: atom_id res chain seq x y z
N MET A 1 26.79 12.12 -13.27
CA MET A 1 26.01 13.18 -12.59
C MET A 1 25.24 13.91 -13.67
N PHE A 2 23.94 13.66 -13.80
CA PHE A 2 23.14 14.25 -14.88
C PHE A 2 22.32 15.39 -14.29
N ASN A 3 22.58 16.58 -14.83
CA ASN A 3 21.91 17.84 -14.54
C ASN A 3 20.96 18.13 -15.71
N LEU A 4 19.74 18.57 -15.43
CA LEU A 4 18.90 19.28 -16.41
C LEU A 4 18.24 20.46 -15.68
N ASN A 5 18.59 21.65 -16.15
CA ASN A 5 18.21 22.94 -15.63
C ASN A 5 17.05 23.52 -16.45
N LEU A 6 16.21 24.32 -15.79
CA LEU A 6 15.36 25.42 -16.29
C LEU A 6 14.20 25.13 -17.27
N ILE A 7 12.97 25.23 -16.73
CA ILE A 7 11.84 25.88 -17.43
C ILE A 7 11.21 26.90 -16.45
N SER A 8 11.57 28.16 -16.66
CA SER A 8 10.81 29.41 -16.45
C SER A 8 9.69 29.49 -15.38
N HIS A 9 9.88 30.37 -14.39
CA HIS A 9 8.79 31.14 -13.75
C HIS A 9 8.57 32.43 -14.58
N PRO A 10 7.36 33.04 -14.69
CA PRO A 10 6.52 33.42 -13.53
C PRO A 10 4.99 33.41 -13.74
N SER A 11 4.28 33.71 -12.64
CA SER A 11 2.95 34.34 -12.58
C SER A 11 1.72 33.52 -12.99
N SER A 12 0.99 33.04 -11.99
CA SER A 12 -0.26 33.71 -11.57
C SER A 12 -0.82 33.00 -10.35
N PHE A 13 -1.12 33.78 -9.31
CA PHE A 13 -1.94 33.33 -8.19
C PHE A 13 -3.36 33.10 -8.71
N ALA A 14 -3.59 31.95 -9.32
CA ALA A 14 -4.94 31.41 -9.44
C ALA A 14 -5.14 30.48 -8.25
N THR A 15 -5.84 30.99 -7.24
CA THR A 15 -6.45 30.17 -6.18
C THR A 15 -7.39 29.19 -6.87
N ALA A 16 -6.85 28.04 -7.29
CA ALA A 16 -7.68 26.88 -7.55
C ALA A 16 -8.38 26.57 -6.23
N PRO A 17 -9.71 26.40 -6.19
CA PRO A 17 -10.33 25.80 -5.02
C PRO A 17 -9.58 24.49 -4.80
N ALA A 18 -9.10 24.28 -3.58
CA ALA A 18 -8.53 23.01 -3.18
C ALA A 18 -9.61 21.96 -3.40
N SER A 19 -9.63 21.36 -4.59
CA SER A 19 -10.39 20.16 -4.87
C SER A 19 -9.94 19.21 -3.80
N SER A 20 -10.82 18.99 -2.82
CA SER A 20 -10.60 18.05 -1.75
C SER A 20 -10.00 16.82 -2.40
N LEU A 21 -8.76 16.48 -2.04
CA LEU A 21 -8.18 15.19 -2.35
C LEU A 21 -9.01 14.18 -1.58
N GLN A 22 -10.26 13.96 -2.02
CA GLN A 22 -11.01 12.80 -1.62
C GLN A 22 -10.17 11.65 -2.17
N PRO A 23 -9.58 10.83 -1.29
CA PRO A 23 -8.97 9.60 -1.74
C PRO A 23 -10.12 8.87 -2.40
N HIS A 24 -10.12 8.81 -3.74
CA HIS A 24 -10.94 7.85 -4.43
C HIS A 24 -10.48 6.53 -3.84
N PRO A 25 -11.34 5.76 -3.15
CA PRO A 25 -10.91 4.50 -2.60
C PRO A 25 -10.44 3.68 -3.80
N CYS A 26 -9.13 3.55 -3.95
CA CYS A 26 -8.54 2.64 -4.90
C CYS A 26 -9.12 1.29 -4.51
N GLN A 27 -10.07 0.79 -5.29
CA GLN A 27 -10.71 -0.50 -5.04
C GLN A 27 -9.64 -1.55 -5.39
N CYS A 28 -8.71 -1.77 -4.47
CA CYS A 28 -7.62 -2.73 -4.63
C CYS A 28 -8.27 -4.10 -4.84
N GLN A 29 -8.23 -4.67 -6.04
CA GLN A 29 -9.07 -5.82 -6.38
C GLN A 29 -8.56 -7.17 -5.81
N GLY A 30 -7.57 -7.14 -4.91
CA GLY A 30 -6.93 -8.32 -4.34
C GLY A 30 -6.32 -8.07 -2.97
N TYR A 31 -5.18 -8.71 -2.71
CA TYR A 31 -4.46 -8.56 -1.45
C TYR A 31 -3.76 -7.21 -1.32
N GLY A 32 -3.59 -6.77 -0.08
CA GLY A 32 -2.95 -5.51 0.28
C GLY A 32 -2.39 -5.53 1.70
N ILE A 33 -1.65 -4.50 2.06
CA ILE A 33 -1.26 -4.20 3.44
C ILE A 33 -1.88 -2.87 3.83
N SER A 34 -2.59 -2.87 4.95
CA SER A 34 -3.14 -1.65 5.57
C SER A 34 -2.07 -0.58 5.78
N ALA A 35 -2.47 0.69 5.75
CA ALA A 35 -1.55 1.82 5.91
C ALA A 35 -0.81 1.80 7.27
N ASP A 36 -1.47 1.30 8.33
CA ASP A 36 -0.86 1.14 9.66
C ASP A 36 -0.06 -0.16 9.82
N ARG A 37 0.01 -0.97 8.74
CA ARG A 37 0.75 -2.24 8.64
C ARG A 37 0.30 -3.33 9.61
N LYS A 38 -0.87 -3.19 10.22
CA LYS A 38 -1.39 -4.16 11.20
C LYS A 38 -2.22 -5.26 10.56
N TRP A 39 -2.58 -5.09 9.29
CA TRP A 39 -3.45 -6.01 8.57
C TRP A 39 -2.93 -6.34 7.19
N ILE A 40 -2.96 -7.63 6.86
CA ILE A 40 -3.16 -8.08 5.49
C ILE A 40 -4.64 -7.83 5.16
N THR A 41 -4.89 -7.21 4.03
CA THR A 41 -6.23 -6.88 3.56
C THR A 41 -6.57 -7.64 2.30
N TYR A 42 -7.85 -7.93 2.07
CA TYR A 42 -8.37 -8.37 0.79
C TYR A 42 -9.51 -7.44 0.38
N ARG A 43 -9.42 -6.88 -0.83
CA ARG A 43 -10.38 -5.88 -1.32
C ARG A 43 -10.58 -4.70 -0.38
N GLY A 44 -9.48 -4.22 0.20
CA GLY A 44 -9.46 -3.12 1.16
C GLY A 44 -10.02 -3.45 2.54
N ARG A 45 -10.49 -4.68 2.79
CA ARG A 45 -11.01 -5.12 4.09
C ARG A 45 -9.95 -5.90 4.85
N ASN A 46 -9.92 -5.74 6.17
CA ASN A 46 -9.02 -6.46 7.06
C ASN A 46 -9.28 -7.97 6.98
N LEU A 47 -8.22 -8.74 6.73
CA LEU A 47 -8.29 -10.20 6.60
C LEU A 47 -7.50 -10.90 7.71
N LEU A 48 -6.22 -10.56 7.86
CA LEU A 48 -5.33 -11.18 8.85
C LEU A 48 -4.60 -10.10 9.63
N TRP A 49 -4.71 -10.17 10.95
CA TRP A 49 -3.99 -9.29 11.85
C TRP A 49 -2.53 -9.71 11.96
N LEU A 50 -1.63 -8.72 11.99
CA LEU A 50 -0.20 -8.89 12.14
C LEU A 50 0.25 -8.44 13.53
N PRO A 51 0.72 -9.39 14.37
CA PRO A 51 1.50 -9.08 15.58
C PRO A 51 2.65 -8.12 15.29
N PHE A 52 3.09 -7.38 16.32
CA PHE A 52 4.08 -6.32 16.16
C PHE A 52 5.38 -6.80 15.50
N GLU A 53 5.86 -7.97 15.90
CA GLU A 53 7.07 -8.64 15.40
C GLU A 53 7.00 -9.07 13.93
N TYR A 54 5.78 -9.18 13.37
CA TYR A 54 5.55 -9.58 11.98
C TYR A 54 5.10 -8.42 11.09
N ARG A 55 5.09 -7.19 11.61
CA ARG A 55 4.73 -6.02 10.80
C ARG A 55 5.84 -5.76 9.77
N PRO A 56 5.50 -5.65 8.47
CA PRO A 56 6.49 -5.53 7.41
C PRO A 56 7.18 -4.16 7.43
N VAL A 57 8.49 -4.16 7.22
CA VAL A 57 9.24 -2.98 6.77
C VAL A 57 9.15 -2.84 5.26
N LYS A 58 9.16 -3.98 4.56
CA LYS A 58 9.00 -4.12 3.10
C LYS A 58 8.01 -5.25 2.81
N SER A 59 7.29 -5.14 1.69
CA SER A 59 6.33 -6.14 1.24
C SER A 59 6.34 -6.28 -0.27
N ALA A 60 6.09 -7.49 -0.77
CA ALA A 60 5.81 -7.78 -2.17
C ALA A 60 4.49 -8.55 -2.25
N ILE A 61 3.62 -8.16 -3.19
CA ILE A 61 2.26 -8.70 -3.34
C ILE A 61 2.05 -9.08 -4.80
N ALA A 62 1.68 -10.34 -5.02
CA ALA A 62 1.28 -10.89 -6.31
C ALA A 62 0.17 -11.93 -6.07
N THR A 63 0.33 -13.14 -6.60
CA THR A 63 -0.47 -14.31 -6.21
C THR A 63 -0.17 -14.78 -4.78
N SER A 64 0.97 -14.39 -4.23
CA SER A 64 1.42 -14.63 -2.85
C SER A 64 1.83 -13.31 -2.21
N ILE A 65 1.89 -13.29 -0.88
CA ILE A 65 2.36 -12.14 -0.12
C ILE A 65 3.67 -12.50 0.56
N ALA A 66 4.71 -11.71 0.33
CA ALA A 66 5.97 -11.79 1.06
C ALA A 66 6.14 -10.55 1.94
N LEU A 67 6.36 -10.74 3.24
CA LEU A 67 6.56 -9.69 4.23
C LEU A 67 7.97 -9.79 4.80
N GLY A 68 8.78 -8.74 4.61
CA GLY A 68 10.09 -8.62 5.24
C GLY A 68 10.00 -7.81 6.53
N CYS A 69 10.32 -8.42 7.66
CA CYS A 69 10.26 -7.81 8.99
C CYS A 69 11.59 -7.15 9.39
N SER A 70 11.55 -6.22 10.34
CA SER A 70 12.75 -5.57 10.88
C SER A 70 13.70 -6.52 11.60
N SER A 71 13.18 -7.68 12.03
CA SER A 71 13.92 -8.77 12.66
C SER A 71 14.72 -9.63 11.66
N GLY A 72 14.61 -9.37 10.35
CA GLY A 72 15.25 -10.16 9.29
C GLY A 72 14.45 -11.36 8.81
N TRP A 73 13.34 -11.68 9.48
CA TRP A 73 12.44 -12.76 9.06
C TRP A 73 11.60 -12.36 7.85
N VAL A 74 11.32 -13.34 6.98
CA VAL A 74 10.42 -13.19 5.86
C VAL A 74 9.24 -14.14 6.03
N LEU A 75 8.02 -13.61 6.05
CA LEU A 75 6.79 -14.41 6.04
C LEU A 75 6.28 -14.53 4.61
N LEU A 76 5.93 -15.75 4.20
CA LEU A 76 5.31 -16.02 2.90
C LEU A 76 3.91 -16.56 3.10
N PHE A 77 2.92 -15.90 2.51
CA PHE A 77 1.53 -16.33 2.49
C PHE A 77 1.13 -16.73 1.08
N GLN A 78 0.69 -17.98 0.94
CA GLN A 78 0.02 -18.48 -0.25
C GLN A 78 -1.45 -18.72 0.08
N PHE A 79 -2.32 -18.29 -0.81
CA PHE A 79 -3.76 -18.49 -0.67
C PHE A 79 -4.25 -19.41 -1.79
N SER A 80 -5.16 -20.33 -1.47
CA SER A 80 -5.85 -21.14 -2.49
C SER A 80 -6.64 -20.22 -3.43
N GLY A 81 -6.78 -20.58 -4.70
CA GLY A 81 -7.30 -19.69 -5.76
C GLY A 81 -8.72 -19.13 -5.54
N GLU A 82 -9.48 -19.67 -4.60
CA GLU A 82 -10.71 -19.05 -4.12
C GLU A 82 -10.36 -18.01 -3.06
N GLY A 83 -10.68 -16.74 -3.35
CA GLY A 83 -10.42 -15.64 -2.43
C GLY A 83 -11.00 -15.90 -1.03
N PRO A 84 -10.47 -15.21 0.00
CA PRO A 84 -10.79 -15.53 1.38
C PRO A 84 -12.28 -15.31 1.71
N ILE A 85 -12.82 -16.18 2.55
CA ILE A 85 -14.16 -16.01 3.13
C ILE A 85 -14.09 -14.86 4.13
N LEU A 86 -14.82 -13.77 3.85
CA LEU A 86 -14.92 -12.64 4.76
C LEU A 86 -16.07 -12.91 5.73
N SER A 87 -15.76 -13.16 7.00
CA SER A 87 -16.74 -13.35 8.09
C SER A 87 -17.39 -12.04 8.50
#